data_AF-A0A959KZD1-F1
#
_entry.id   AF-A0A959KZD1-F1
#
_cell.length_a   1.000
_cell.length_b   1.000
_cell.length_c   1.000
_cell.angle_alpha   90.00
_cell.angle_beta   90.00
_cell.angle_gamma   90.00
#
_symmetry.space_group_name_H-M   'P 1'
#
loop_
_entity.id
_entity.type
_entity.pdbx_description
1 polymer ?
#
loop_
_entity_poly.entity_id
_entity_poly.type
_entity_poly.pdbx_seq_one_letter_code
_entity_poly.pdbx_strand_id
1 'polypeptide(L)'
;MSHVNAFYKMILVLHLIVTSYLVATSQSTYFVTPSGAGTMDGSSWLNASDDLQAMIDGASAGDQIWVAQGTYLPTVKMDFDNSGTADARETIFYINKNIRIYGGFLGGESQLIQRDWIANPTILSGDIGAGNNTSDNSYHVIYIDASSAPITNNCILDGLHIRHGNANGSSDLHNWGGGLYLDGKTNSCKPTLHQLSIAQNSATYGGALYCDADNGVCSPLIALCKIDSNQASKDGGGIYFQTNNGMSTSFVNNTQFRGNSATNYGGAVFHYTDQAAGSCTPEYSNCLFMLNSAAEGGGIASENNNGLCLPTFRNATFYNNSATMNSGAIDNRRIGGTCGSRFYNSILWANQNQIENTGGATVDLDHSIYDDGNPDNLLNYPTGVTSNGPVTDLDPRFRDQTNLDLRVLPGSPAINGGDNNDIGTNITQDLDGKPRIIYNLVDIGPYENNCPMNNDPILVDIDALGDGIGTSWAHAFNDIQDGIDLACNCDTGAVLPVWVAEGTYYPTLKVNLDEERRRTFYITKNVGLFGGFNGTETTFSQRDFRTNEVILSGDIGVKNDPADNTYHVVSIVDNQNLITDDCMI
;
A
#
# COMPACT_ATOMS: atom_id res chain seq x y z
N MET A 1 -21.47 -68.73 -34.56
CA MET A 1 -22.11 -67.56 -35.19
C MET A 1 -22.60 -66.66 -34.08
N SER A 2 -22.07 -65.46 -34.05
CA SER A 2 -21.86 -64.59 -32.89
C SER A 2 -22.91 -63.49 -32.80
N HIS A 3 -23.21 -63.11 -31.55
CA HIS A 3 -23.88 -61.86 -31.12
C HIS A 3 -25.36 -61.76 -31.53
N VAL A 4 -26.28 -61.25 -30.72
CA VAL A 4 -26.32 -59.98 -30.01
C VAL A 4 -27.43 -60.09 -28.95
N ASN A 5 -27.22 -59.50 -27.77
CA ASN A 5 -28.25 -59.37 -26.74
C ASN A 5 -28.22 -57.93 -26.21
N ALA A 6 -29.31 -57.18 -26.39
CA ALA A 6 -29.90 -56.30 -25.38
C ALA A 6 -30.89 -55.30 -26.02
N PHE A 7 -32.13 -55.41 -25.57
CA PHE A 7 -33.31 -54.64 -25.94
C PHE A 7 -33.46 -53.39 -25.05
N TYR A 8 -33.73 -52.25 -25.69
CA TYR A 8 -34.68 -51.18 -25.35
C TYR A 8 -34.67 -50.50 -23.95
N LYS A 9 -34.50 -49.17 -23.97
CA LYS A 9 -35.54 -48.21 -23.51
C LYS A 9 -35.40 -46.82 -24.15
N MET A 10 -36.54 -46.36 -24.66
CA MET A 10 -36.90 -45.16 -25.41
C MET A 10 -36.89 -43.88 -24.55
N ILE A 11 -36.54 -42.71 -25.13
CA ILE A 11 -37.40 -41.50 -25.25
C ILE A 11 -36.63 -40.39 -25.98
N LEU A 12 -37.18 -39.98 -27.12
CA LEU A 12 -36.84 -38.80 -27.91
C LEU A 12 -37.75 -37.66 -27.44
N VAL A 13 -37.21 -36.56 -26.91
CA VAL A 13 -37.92 -35.25 -26.88
C VAL A 13 -36.94 -34.13 -27.20
N LEU A 14 -37.08 -33.66 -28.44
CA LEU A 14 -36.72 -32.37 -28.99
C LEU A 14 -36.77 -31.24 -27.94
N HIS A 15 -35.60 -30.69 -27.55
CA HIS A 15 -35.53 -29.37 -26.90
C HIS A 15 -34.61 -28.47 -27.72
N LEU A 16 -35.24 -27.42 -28.24
CA LEU A 16 -34.73 -26.22 -28.85
C LEU A 16 -33.31 -25.86 -28.37
N ILE A 17 -32.30 -25.96 -29.25
CA ILE A 17 -31.01 -25.30 -29.04
C ILE A 17 -31.28 -23.81 -29.26
N VAL A 18 -31.64 -23.09 -28.19
CA VAL A 18 -31.37 -21.66 -28.13
C VAL A 18 -29.87 -21.56 -27.98
N THR A 19 -29.16 -21.40 -29.09
CA THR A 19 -27.81 -20.84 -29.09
C THR A 19 -27.96 -19.42 -28.58
N SER A 20 -27.88 -19.23 -27.26
CA SER A 20 -27.49 -17.95 -26.72
C SER A 20 -26.12 -17.65 -27.32
N TYR A 21 -26.10 -16.72 -28.28
CA TYR A 21 -24.87 -16.03 -28.60
C TYR A 21 -24.42 -15.35 -27.31
N LEU A 22 -23.53 -16.01 -26.56
CA LEU A 22 -22.59 -15.29 -25.73
C LEU A 22 -21.75 -14.50 -26.71
N VAL A 23 -22.20 -13.28 -27.01
CA VAL A 23 -21.30 -12.26 -27.55
C VAL A 23 -20.28 -12.07 -26.44
N ALA A 24 -19.12 -12.70 -26.60
CA ALA A 24 -17.94 -12.28 -25.87
C ALA A 24 -17.69 -10.85 -26.34
N THR A 25 -18.20 -9.87 -25.60
CA THR A 25 -17.84 -8.47 -25.81
C THR A 25 -16.36 -8.38 -25.53
N SER A 26 -15.54 -8.14 -26.56
CA SER A 26 -14.13 -7.83 -26.34
C SER A 26 -14.09 -6.56 -25.50
N GLN A 27 -13.36 -6.59 -24.38
CA GLN A 27 -13.13 -5.39 -23.58
C GLN A 27 -12.39 -4.38 -24.44
N SER A 28 -12.96 -3.19 -24.57
CA SER A 28 -12.34 -2.10 -25.32
C SER A 28 -11.34 -1.36 -24.42
N THR A 29 -10.32 -0.79 -25.05
CA THR A 29 -9.37 0.11 -24.37
C THR A 29 -9.52 1.48 -25.00
N TYR A 30 -9.79 2.48 -24.16
CA TYR A 30 -9.87 3.88 -24.54
C TYR A 30 -8.59 4.60 -24.11
N PHE A 31 -8.14 5.56 -24.91
CA PHE A 31 -6.88 6.27 -24.69
C PHE A 31 -7.12 7.76 -24.53
N VAL A 32 -6.52 8.36 -23.50
CA VAL A 32 -6.73 9.78 -23.16
C VAL A 32 -5.41 10.50 -22.96
N THR A 33 -5.22 11.65 -23.61
CA THR A 33 -4.07 12.55 -23.41
C THR A 33 -4.57 13.96 -23.06
N PRO A 34 -3.78 14.83 -22.41
CA PRO A 34 -4.27 16.15 -21.98
C PRO A 34 -4.70 17.07 -23.14
N SER A 35 -4.20 16.83 -24.35
CA SER A 35 -4.48 17.63 -25.55
C SER A 35 -5.19 16.87 -26.67
N GLY A 36 -5.49 15.59 -26.45
CA GLY A 36 -6.00 14.69 -27.47
C GLY A 36 -5.01 14.45 -28.62
N ALA A 37 -5.42 13.61 -29.57
CA ALA A 37 -4.71 13.34 -30.81
C ALA A 37 -5.68 12.87 -31.90
N GLY A 38 -5.31 13.07 -33.17
CA GLY A 38 -6.02 12.49 -34.32
C GLY A 38 -7.51 12.79 -34.36
N THR A 39 -8.33 11.73 -34.45
CA THR A 39 -9.81 11.83 -34.46
C THR A 39 -10.44 12.10 -33.09
N MET A 40 -9.66 12.02 -32.00
CA MET A 40 -10.09 12.20 -30.61
C MET A 40 -11.22 11.25 -30.15
N ASP A 41 -11.35 10.09 -30.80
CA ASP A 41 -12.33 9.06 -30.46
C ASP A 41 -11.84 8.09 -29.37
N GLY A 42 -10.60 8.22 -28.92
CA GLY A 42 -10.00 7.37 -27.90
C GLY A 42 -9.68 5.95 -28.37
N SER A 43 -9.71 5.65 -29.67
CA SER A 43 -9.48 4.29 -30.19
C SER A 43 -8.03 3.81 -30.13
N SER A 44 -7.08 4.73 -30.00
CA SER A 44 -5.63 4.46 -29.89
C SER A 44 -4.92 5.71 -29.37
N TRP A 45 -3.64 5.60 -28.99
CA TRP A 45 -2.81 6.77 -28.68
C TRP A 45 -2.75 7.81 -29.82
N LEU A 46 -2.80 7.38 -31.09
CA LEU A 46 -2.82 8.28 -32.25
C LEU A 46 -4.14 9.05 -32.40
N ASN A 47 -5.22 8.52 -31.83
CA ASN A 47 -6.57 9.08 -31.85
C ASN A 47 -7.08 9.38 -30.43
N ALA A 48 -6.18 9.63 -29.48
CA ALA A 48 -6.51 9.76 -28.07
C ALA A 48 -7.50 10.91 -27.85
N SER A 49 -8.46 10.71 -26.95
CA SER A 49 -9.38 11.77 -26.55
C SER A 49 -8.69 12.77 -25.63
N ASP A 50 -9.11 14.03 -25.66
CA ASP A 50 -8.80 15.06 -24.66
C ASP A 50 -9.82 15.12 -23.52
N ASP A 51 -10.90 14.34 -23.60
CA ASP A 51 -12.00 14.32 -22.64
C ASP A 51 -12.10 12.96 -21.94
N LEU A 52 -11.57 12.90 -20.71
CA LEU A 52 -11.65 11.70 -19.88
C LEU A 52 -13.10 11.32 -19.56
N GLN A 53 -13.98 12.30 -19.32
CA GLN A 53 -15.37 12.00 -18.99
C GLN A 53 -16.10 11.41 -20.19
N ALA A 54 -15.86 11.90 -21.40
CA ALA A 54 -16.43 11.31 -22.61
C ALA A 54 -16.04 9.83 -22.78
N MET A 55 -14.81 9.46 -22.43
CA MET A 55 -14.37 8.06 -22.45
C MET A 55 -15.02 7.22 -21.34
N ILE A 56 -15.22 7.78 -20.15
CA ILE A 56 -15.98 7.13 -19.07
C ILE A 56 -17.44 6.87 -19.49
N ASP A 57 -18.07 7.85 -20.12
CA ASP A 57 -19.45 7.76 -20.58
C ASP A 57 -19.61 6.74 -21.72
N GLY A 58 -18.66 6.71 -22.65
CA GLY A 58 -18.63 5.76 -23.78
C GLY A 58 -18.28 4.32 -23.39
N ALA A 59 -17.53 4.12 -22.30
CA ALA A 59 -17.11 2.81 -21.84
C ALA A 59 -18.28 1.95 -21.33
N SER A 60 -18.20 0.65 -21.62
CA SER A 60 -19.06 -0.40 -21.06
C SER A 60 -18.39 -1.08 -19.87
N ALA A 61 -19.18 -1.73 -19.01
CA ALA A 61 -18.64 -2.49 -17.88
C ALA A 61 -17.61 -3.53 -18.37
N GLY A 62 -16.42 -3.52 -17.77
CA GLY A 62 -15.29 -4.35 -18.16
C GLY A 62 -14.28 -3.67 -19.09
N ASP A 63 -14.60 -2.53 -19.69
CA ASP A 63 -13.66 -1.76 -20.51
C ASP A 63 -12.56 -1.10 -19.66
N GLN A 64 -11.49 -0.70 -20.34
CA GLN A 64 -10.35 -0.02 -19.74
C GLN A 64 -10.15 1.37 -20.36
N ILE A 65 -9.64 2.31 -19.57
CA ILE A 65 -9.27 3.65 -19.97
C ILE A 65 -7.82 3.86 -19.54
N TRP A 66 -6.93 4.11 -20.51
CA TRP A 66 -5.52 4.39 -20.29
C TRP A 66 -5.30 5.89 -20.42
N VAL A 67 -4.78 6.49 -19.36
CA VAL A 67 -4.66 7.93 -19.22
C VAL A 67 -3.18 8.29 -19.17
N ALA A 68 -2.73 9.10 -20.13
CA ALA A 68 -1.36 9.56 -20.17
C ALA A 68 -1.02 10.49 -18.99
N GLN A 69 0.26 10.76 -18.80
CA GLN A 69 0.74 11.77 -17.86
C GLN A 69 0.16 13.14 -18.21
N GLY A 70 -0.08 13.93 -17.18
CA GLY A 70 -0.65 15.26 -17.30
C GLY A 70 -1.73 15.53 -16.28
N THR A 71 -2.30 16.72 -16.34
CA THR A 71 -3.39 17.15 -15.46
C THR A 71 -4.69 17.19 -16.23
N TYR A 72 -5.72 16.55 -15.70
CA TYR A 72 -7.06 16.47 -16.24
C TYR A 72 -8.03 17.13 -15.26
N LEU A 73 -8.85 18.02 -15.78
CA LEU A 73 -9.92 18.68 -15.04
C LEU A 73 -11.25 17.99 -15.36
N PRO A 74 -12.15 17.87 -14.39
CA PRO A 74 -13.48 17.33 -14.65
C PRO A 74 -14.27 18.27 -15.56
N THR A 75 -15.21 17.71 -16.32
CA THR A 75 -16.01 18.46 -17.32
C THR A 75 -17.52 18.31 -17.15
N VAL A 76 -18.00 17.29 -16.42
CA VAL A 76 -19.43 17.07 -16.20
C VAL A 76 -19.91 17.73 -14.93
N LYS A 77 -21.02 18.46 -15.01
CA LYS A 77 -21.72 19.05 -13.86
C LYS A 77 -22.88 18.17 -13.44
N MET A 78 -23.00 17.90 -12.15
CA MET A 78 -24.09 17.11 -11.58
C MET A 78 -24.80 17.92 -10.49
N ASP A 79 -26.08 18.25 -10.73
CA ASP A 79 -26.95 18.92 -9.77
C ASP A 79 -27.34 17.96 -8.63
N PHE A 80 -26.44 17.79 -7.67
CA PHE A 80 -26.61 16.84 -6.57
C PHE A 80 -27.68 17.26 -5.58
N ASP A 81 -27.79 18.56 -5.31
CA ASP A 81 -28.77 19.09 -4.37
C ASP A 81 -30.18 19.23 -4.95
N ASN A 82 -30.36 18.90 -6.24
CA ASN A 82 -31.61 19.04 -6.99
C ASN A 82 -32.17 20.47 -6.91
N SER A 83 -31.31 21.48 -6.82
CA SER A 83 -31.70 22.90 -6.82
C SER A 83 -32.27 23.34 -8.18
N GLY A 84 -32.08 22.54 -9.22
CA GLY A 84 -32.47 22.83 -10.60
C GLY A 84 -31.39 23.57 -11.38
N THR A 85 -30.25 23.87 -10.75
CA THR A 85 -29.11 24.53 -11.39
C THR A 85 -27.81 23.99 -10.82
N ALA A 86 -27.02 23.29 -11.63
CA ALA A 86 -25.72 22.83 -11.19
C ALA A 86 -24.70 23.97 -11.03
N ASP A 87 -24.08 24.08 -9.87
CA ASP A 87 -23.00 25.04 -9.60
C ASP A 87 -21.72 24.69 -10.39
N ALA A 88 -20.82 25.65 -10.57
CA ALA A 88 -19.54 25.37 -11.21
C ALA A 88 -18.72 24.32 -10.43
N ARG A 89 -18.79 24.32 -9.10
CA ARG A 89 -18.03 23.42 -8.23
C ARG A 89 -18.60 22.00 -8.15
N GLU A 90 -19.75 21.76 -8.77
CA GLU A 90 -20.30 20.42 -8.98
C GLU A 90 -19.73 19.73 -10.23
N THR A 91 -18.66 20.29 -10.80
CA THR A 91 -17.94 19.67 -11.92
C THR A 91 -17.05 18.54 -11.40
N ILE A 92 -17.27 17.30 -11.85
CA ILE A 92 -16.65 16.07 -11.29
C ILE A 92 -16.18 15.10 -12.39
N PHE A 93 -15.38 14.10 -12.02
CA PHE A 93 -15.27 12.86 -12.78
C PHE A 93 -16.31 11.86 -12.25
N TYR A 94 -17.33 11.59 -13.05
CA TYR A 94 -18.49 10.78 -12.66
C TYR A 94 -18.35 9.34 -13.16
N ILE A 95 -18.40 8.37 -12.25
CA ILE A 95 -18.26 6.94 -12.55
C ILE A 95 -19.46 6.17 -11.99
N ASN A 96 -20.22 5.50 -12.84
CA ASN A 96 -21.39 4.71 -12.43
C ASN A 96 -21.39 3.28 -13.01
N LYS A 97 -20.20 2.78 -13.41
CA LYS A 97 -20.01 1.48 -14.06
C LYS A 97 -18.74 0.81 -13.57
N ASN A 98 -18.69 -0.51 -13.72
CA ASN A 98 -17.50 -1.32 -13.42
C ASN A 98 -16.47 -1.24 -14.56
N ILE A 99 -15.75 -0.11 -14.65
CA ILE A 99 -14.68 0.16 -15.63
C ILE A 99 -13.31 0.26 -14.94
N ARG A 100 -12.22 0.18 -15.71
CA ARG A 100 -10.86 0.27 -15.16
C ARG A 100 -10.14 1.49 -15.72
N ILE A 101 -9.70 2.40 -14.86
CA ILE A 101 -8.98 3.61 -15.22
C ILE A 101 -7.55 3.49 -14.70
N TYR A 102 -6.59 3.53 -15.63
CA TYR A 102 -5.17 3.37 -15.37
C TYR A 102 -4.42 4.66 -15.73
N GLY A 103 -3.67 5.21 -14.78
CA GLY A 103 -2.69 6.26 -15.02
C GLY A 103 -1.27 5.71 -15.17
N GLY A 104 -0.33 6.59 -15.55
CA GLY A 104 1.09 6.23 -15.63
C GLY A 104 1.66 6.04 -17.04
N PHE A 105 0.94 6.47 -18.08
CA PHE A 105 1.37 6.29 -19.47
C PHE A 105 2.08 7.53 -20.03
N LEU A 106 3.07 7.35 -20.89
CA LEU A 106 3.64 8.40 -21.74
C LEU A 106 2.77 8.70 -22.97
N GLY A 107 1.98 7.73 -23.44
CA GLY A 107 1.13 7.86 -24.62
C GLY A 107 1.66 7.12 -25.86
N GLY A 108 2.38 6.02 -25.67
CA GLY A 108 2.92 5.18 -26.75
C GLY A 108 2.93 3.68 -26.44
N GLU A 109 2.44 3.31 -25.26
CA GLU A 109 2.44 1.95 -24.74
C GLU A 109 1.40 1.07 -25.46
N SER A 110 1.77 -0.19 -25.71
CA SER A 110 0.89 -1.21 -26.28
C SER A 110 0.39 -2.21 -25.23
N GLN A 111 0.95 -2.20 -24.02
CA GLN A 111 0.61 -3.12 -22.94
C GLN A 111 0.55 -2.40 -21.59
N LEU A 112 -0.37 -2.85 -20.72
CA LEU A 112 -0.58 -2.26 -19.40
C LEU A 112 0.69 -2.29 -18.53
N ILE A 113 1.53 -3.33 -18.67
CA ILE A 113 2.77 -3.49 -17.88
C ILE A 113 3.87 -2.47 -18.25
N GLN A 114 3.73 -1.75 -19.36
CA GLN A 114 4.71 -0.75 -19.79
C GLN A 114 4.54 0.60 -19.08
N ARG A 115 3.44 0.80 -18.35
CA ARG A 115 3.19 2.03 -17.59
C ARG A 115 4.24 2.20 -16.49
N ASP A 116 4.55 3.44 -16.19
CA ASP A 116 5.35 3.84 -15.03
C ASP A 116 4.62 5.00 -14.34
N TRP A 117 3.80 4.66 -13.35
CA TRP A 117 2.98 5.63 -12.62
C TRP A 117 3.80 6.55 -11.70
N ILE A 118 5.07 6.24 -11.47
CA ILE A 118 5.97 7.10 -10.70
C ILE A 118 6.59 8.15 -11.61
N ALA A 119 7.10 7.74 -12.79
CA ALA A 119 7.74 8.64 -13.74
C ALA A 119 6.74 9.47 -14.56
N ASN A 120 5.54 8.95 -14.80
CA ASN A 120 4.56 9.54 -15.72
C ASN A 120 3.23 9.87 -14.99
N PRO A 121 3.24 10.84 -14.05
CA PRO A 121 2.09 11.07 -13.19
C PRO A 121 0.85 11.54 -13.96
N THR A 122 -0.26 10.82 -13.78
CA THR A 122 -1.60 11.23 -14.22
C THR A 122 -2.33 11.89 -13.04
N ILE A 123 -2.70 13.16 -13.19
CA ILE A 123 -3.31 13.97 -12.13
C ILE A 123 -4.77 14.27 -12.51
N LEU A 124 -5.71 13.81 -11.69
CA LEU A 124 -7.10 14.24 -11.71
C LEU A 124 -7.27 15.35 -10.68
N SER A 125 -7.60 16.56 -11.12
CA SER A 125 -7.60 17.75 -10.26
C SER A 125 -8.95 18.46 -10.24
N GLY A 126 -9.38 18.85 -9.03
CA GLY A 126 -10.55 19.71 -8.82
C GLY A 126 -10.27 21.20 -8.97
N ASP A 127 -9.06 21.65 -9.34
CA ASP A 127 -8.71 23.08 -9.54
C ASP A 127 -9.28 23.59 -10.88
N ILE A 128 -10.61 23.69 -10.96
CA ILE A 128 -11.38 24.00 -12.18
C ILE A 128 -11.46 25.49 -12.52
N GLY A 129 -11.06 26.36 -11.59
CA GLY A 129 -11.19 27.80 -11.73
C GLY A 129 -9.84 28.51 -11.87
N ALA A 130 -9.61 29.50 -11.03
CA ALA A 130 -8.35 30.24 -11.04
C ALA A 130 -7.29 29.43 -10.28
N GLY A 131 -6.21 29.03 -10.97
CA GLY A 131 -5.19 28.17 -10.37
C GLY A 131 -4.71 28.63 -8.99
N ASN A 132 -4.65 27.69 -8.04
CA ASN A 132 -4.36 27.92 -6.62
C ASN A 132 -5.45 28.66 -5.82
N ASN A 133 -6.69 28.74 -6.32
CA ASN A 133 -7.83 29.30 -5.58
C ASN A 133 -8.78 28.20 -5.11
N THR A 134 -8.62 27.71 -3.88
CA THR A 134 -9.47 26.63 -3.35
C THR A 134 -10.97 26.96 -3.30
N SER A 135 -11.35 28.24 -3.36
CA SER A 135 -12.76 28.67 -3.31
C SER A 135 -13.58 28.32 -4.55
N ASP A 136 -12.93 28.09 -5.70
CA ASP A 136 -13.59 27.71 -6.95
C ASP A 136 -13.35 26.25 -7.36
N ASN A 137 -12.57 25.51 -6.56
CA ASN A 137 -12.37 24.08 -6.77
C ASN A 137 -13.67 23.28 -6.72
N SER A 138 -13.72 22.20 -7.49
CA SER A 138 -14.75 21.17 -7.39
C SER A 138 -14.95 20.69 -5.96
N TYR A 139 -16.19 20.43 -5.55
CA TYR A 139 -16.48 19.83 -4.25
C TYR A 139 -15.85 18.44 -4.16
N HIS A 140 -16.11 17.58 -5.14
CA HIS A 140 -15.51 16.26 -5.27
C HIS A 140 -14.66 16.22 -6.55
N VAL A 141 -13.47 15.61 -6.50
CA VAL A 141 -12.73 15.33 -7.73
C VAL A 141 -13.39 14.17 -8.47
N ILE A 142 -13.67 13.07 -7.74
CA ILE A 142 -14.30 11.86 -8.29
C ILE A 142 -15.56 11.52 -7.50
N TYR A 143 -16.64 11.19 -8.21
CA TYR A 143 -17.86 10.63 -7.63
C TYR A 143 -18.12 9.24 -8.22
N ILE A 144 -18.16 8.22 -7.36
CA ILE A 144 -18.51 6.86 -7.75
C ILE A 144 -19.92 6.55 -7.29
N ASP A 145 -20.84 6.42 -8.25
CA ASP A 145 -22.26 6.25 -8.02
C ASP A 145 -22.71 4.78 -8.19
N ALA A 146 -23.13 4.14 -7.10
CA ALA A 146 -23.78 2.82 -7.16
C ALA A 146 -25.32 2.90 -7.25
N SER A 147 -25.90 4.09 -7.42
CA SER A 147 -27.36 4.28 -7.30
C SER A 147 -28.17 3.43 -8.28
N SER A 148 -27.65 3.30 -9.51
CA SER A 148 -28.31 2.60 -10.61
C SER A 148 -27.96 1.10 -10.69
N ALA A 149 -26.77 0.71 -10.24
CA ALA A 149 -26.27 -0.65 -10.25
C ALA A 149 -25.10 -0.82 -9.26
N PRO A 150 -24.85 -2.03 -8.71
CA PRO A 150 -23.71 -2.25 -7.84
C PRO A 150 -22.35 -1.96 -8.52
N ILE A 151 -21.51 -1.19 -7.81
CA ILE A 151 -20.08 -1.07 -8.12
C ILE A 151 -19.34 -2.16 -7.35
N THR A 152 -18.61 -2.99 -8.08
CA THR A 152 -17.82 -4.10 -7.56
C THR A 152 -16.33 -3.79 -7.68
N ASN A 153 -15.48 -4.72 -7.23
CA ASN A 153 -14.03 -4.63 -7.34
C ASN A 153 -13.52 -4.65 -8.80
N ASN A 154 -14.40 -4.78 -9.79
CA ASN A 154 -14.10 -4.58 -11.20
C ASN A 154 -14.08 -3.10 -11.61
N CYS A 155 -14.62 -2.20 -10.80
CA CYS A 155 -14.32 -0.78 -10.91
C CYS A 155 -12.94 -0.53 -10.32
N ILE A 156 -11.95 -0.21 -11.16
CA ILE A 156 -10.54 -0.07 -10.73
C ILE A 156 -10.07 1.35 -11.04
N LEU A 157 -9.52 2.04 -10.04
CA LEU A 157 -8.71 3.23 -10.21
C LEU A 157 -7.28 2.89 -9.83
N ASP A 158 -6.34 3.03 -10.76
CA ASP A 158 -4.96 2.56 -10.58
C ASP A 158 -3.92 3.56 -11.07
N GLY A 159 -2.97 3.94 -10.21
CA GLY A 159 -1.82 4.78 -10.59
C GLY A 159 -2.19 6.25 -10.87
N LEU A 160 -3.18 6.79 -10.16
CA LEU A 160 -3.66 8.17 -10.34
C LEU A 160 -3.29 9.05 -9.13
N HIS A 161 -3.05 10.33 -9.39
CA HIS A 161 -3.00 11.37 -8.37
C HIS A 161 -4.35 12.11 -8.32
N ILE A 162 -4.97 12.20 -7.15
CA ILE A 162 -6.29 12.82 -6.96
C ILE A 162 -6.13 13.99 -5.99
N ARG A 163 -6.33 15.22 -6.49
CA ARG A 163 -5.98 16.44 -5.74
C ARG A 163 -6.96 17.58 -5.92
N HIS A 164 -6.93 18.50 -4.97
CA HIS A 164 -7.59 19.81 -5.04
C HIS A 164 -9.12 19.76 -5.05
N GLY A 165 -9.76 18.71 -4.54
CA GLY A 165 -11.17 18.80 -4.16
C GLY A 165 -11.37 19.66 -2.91
N ASN A 166 -12.50 20.36 -2.81
CA ASN A 166 -12.84 21.20 -1.67
C ASN A 166 -14.33 21.12 -1.31
N ALA A 167 -14.77 20.00 -0.73
CA ALA A 167 -16.15 19.77 -0.29
C ALA A 167 -16.49 20.58 0.98
N ASN A 168 -16.70 21.89 0.83
CA ASN A 168 -17.01 22.82 1.92
C ASN A 168 -18.37 23.51 1.76
N GLY A 169 -19.28 22.92 0.98
CA GLY A 169 -20.62 23.46 0.75
C GLY A 169 -21.53 23.35 1.97
N SER A 170 -22.72 23.97 1.87
CA SER A 170 -23.71 23.99 2.96
C SER A 170 -24.68 22.81 2.96
N SER A 171 -24.76 22.05 1.86
CA SER A 171 -25.55 20.83 1.77
C SER A 171 -24.69 19.61 2.06
N ASP A 172 -25.35 18.56 2.53
CA ASP A 172 -24.78 17.24 2.80
C ASP A 172 -23.98 16.72 1.58
N LEU A 173 -24.53 16.84 0.37
CA LEU A 173 -23.88 16.37 -0.84
C LEU A 173 -22.70 17.24 -1.29
N HIS A 174 -22.51 18.45 -0.77
CA HIS A 174 -21.39 19.34 -1.16
C HIS A 174 -20.29 19.42 -0.09
N ASN A 175 -20.40 18.64 0.99
CA ASN A 175 -19.50 18.76 2.14
C ASN A 175 -18.74 17.47 2.52
N TRP A 176 -18.92 16.41 1.72
CA TRP A 176 -18.32 15.09 1.91
C TRP A 176 -17.25 14.79 0.86
N GLY A 177 -16.18 14.06 1.17
CA GLY A 177 -15.34 13.40 0.16
C GLY A 177 -14.70 14.36 -0.84
N GLY A 178 -13.72 15.15 -0.39
CA GLY A 178 -13.07 16.14 -1.25
C GLY A 178 -12.38 15.50 -2.45
N GLY A 179 -11.54 14.48 -2.21
CA GLY A 179 -10.93 13.70 -3.29
C GLY A 179 -11.95 12.77 -3.95
N LEU A 180 -12.51 11.84 -3.17
CA LEU A 180 -13.46 10.85 -3.66
C LEU A 180 -14.71 10.78 -2.79
N TYR A 181 -15.86 10.72 -3.44
CA TYR A 181 -17.12 10.33 -2.83
C TYR A 181 -17.56 8.97 -3.35
N LEU A 182 -17.76 8.00 -2.45
CA LEU A 182 -18.22 6.65 -2.77
C LEU A 182 -19.66 6.46 -2.29
N ASP A 183 -20.61 6.49 -3.23
CA ASP A 183 -22.03 6.34 -2.94
C ASP A 183 -22.43 4.87 -2.89
N GLY A 184 -22.58 4.34 -1.67
CA GLY A 184 -23.07 3.00 -1.40
C GLY A 184 -24.44 2.98 -0.73
N LYS A 185 -25.26 4.02 -0.87
CA LYS A 185 -26.52 4.15 -0.12
C LYS A 185 -27.60 3.16 -0.55
N THR A 186 -27.81 3.01 -1.86
CA THR A 186 -28.91 2.18 -2.39
C THR A 186 -28.45 0.80 -2.84
N ASN A 187 -27.17 0.66 -3.19
CA ASN A 187 -26.53 -0.59 -3.61
C ASN A 187 -25.13 -0.69 -3.02
N SER A 188 -24.45 -1.77 -3.33
CA SER A 188 -23.05 -1.98 -2.95
C SER A 188 -22.09 -1.13 -3.79
N CYS A 189 -21.26 -0.32 -3.14
CA CYS A 189 -20.11 0.37 -3.71
C CYS A 189 -18.79 -0.22 -3.18
N LYS A 190 -18.08 -0.97 -4.02
CA LYS A 190 -16.85 -1.71 -3.65
C LYS A 190 -15.73 -1.56 -4.68
N PRO A 191 -15.35 -0.34 -5.08
CA PRO A 191 -14.29 -0.15 -6.06
C PRO A 191 -12.94 -0.61 -5.52
N THR A 192 -12.03 -0.95 -6.42
CA THR A 192 -10.61 -1.15 -6.14
C THR A 192 -9.87 0.16 -6.38
N LEU A 193 -9.31 0.72 -5.32
CA LEU A 193 -8.46 1.90 -5.30
C LEU A 193 -7.02 1.43 -5.11
N HIS A 194 -6.23 1.43 -6.16
CA HIS A 194 -4.90 0.81 -6.18
C HIS A 194 -3.83 1.83 -6.57
N GLN A 195 -2.71 1.88 -5.86
CA GLN A 195 -1.58 2.78 -6.21
C GLN A 195 -1.98 4.24 -6.40
N LEU A 196 -2.97 4.71 -5.63
CA LEU A 196 -3.43 6.08 -5.70
C LEU A 196 -2.61 6.99 -4.79
N SER A 197 -2.40 8.23 -5.25
CA SER A 197 -1.91 9.33 -4.43
C SER A 197 -3.04 10.33 -4.23
N ILE A 198 -3.73 10.24 -3.10
CA ILE A 198 -4.86 11.09 -2.76
C ILE A 198 -4.36 12.16 -1.79
N ALA A 199 -4.20 13.39 -2.28
CA ALA A 199 -3.50 14.41 -1.51
C ALA A 199 -4.06 15.82 -1.72
N GLN A 200 -3.89 16.66 -0.70
CA GLN A 200 -4.26 18.09 -0.77
C GLN A 200 -5.74 18.31 -1.13
N ASN A 201 -6.61 17.42 -0.63
CA ASN A 201 -8.05 17.58 -0.72
C ASN A 201 -8.59 18.09 0.62
N SER A 202 -9.67 18.85 0.54
CA SER A 202 -10.36 19.45 1.68
C SER A 202 -11.83 19.06 1.66
N ALA A 203 -12.42 18.78 2.82
CA ALA A 203 -13.84 18.53 2.97
C ALA A 203 -14.35 19.00 4.34
N THR A 204 -15.67 18.92 4.58
CA THR A 204 -16.19 18.91 5.95
C THR A 204 -16.02 17.55 6.58
N TYR A 205 -16.28 16.49 5.81
CA TYR A 205 -16.11 15.11 6.21
C TYR A 205 -15.37 14.31 5.14
N GLY A 206 -14.31 13.57 5.50
CA GLY A 206 -13.57 12.76 4.54
C GLY A 206 -12.79 13.62 3.54
N GLY A 207 -11.72 14.28 3.99
CA GLY A 207 -10.92 15.17 3.12
C GLY A 207 -10.44 14.45 1.86
N ALA A 208 -9.84 13.27 2.02
CA ALA A 208 -9.41 12.43 0.91
C ALA A 208 -10.56 11.61 0.32
N LEU A 209 -11.31 10.92 1.18
CA LEU A 209 -12.33 9.95 0.76
C LEU A 209 -13.48 9.87 1.75
N TYR A 210 -14.71 9.82 1.22
CA TYR A 210 -15.92 9.55 1.99
C TYR A 210 -16.57 8.25 1.53
N CYS A 211 -16.77 7.33 2.47
CA CYS A 211 -17.50 6.09 2.26
C CYS A 211 -18.90 6.21 2.82
N ASP A 212 -19.88 6.43 1.94
CA ASP A 212 -21.28 6.49 2.33
C ASP A 212 -21.93 5.11 2.24
N ALA A 213 -22.10 4.46 3.39
CA ALA A 213 -22.87 3.23 3.53
C ALA A 213 -24.16 3.44 4.33
N ASP A 214 -24.80 4.61 4.23
CA ASP A 214 -26.11 4.82 4.86
C ASP A 214 -27.18 3.92 4.22
N ASN A 215 -27.75 3.00 5.00
CA ASN A 215 -28.67 1.92 4.61
C ASN A 215 -28.15 0.89 3.58
N GLY A 216 -27.02 1.12 2.95
CA GLY A 216 -26.44 0.23 1.94
C GLY A 216 -25.07 -0.33 2.33
N VAL A 217 -24.17 -0.46 1.35
CA VAL A 217 -22.84 -1.05 1.55
C VAL A 217 -21.78 -0.23 0.82
N CYS A 218 -20.78 0.24 1.56
CA CYS A 218 -19.60 0.89 0.99
C CYS A 218 -18.34 0.22 1.57
N SER A 219 -17.72 -0.65 0.77
CA SER A 219 -16.54 -1.44 1.18
C SER A 219 -15.47 -1.42 0.09
N PRO A 220 -14.81 -0.27 -0.17
CA PRO A 220 -13.68 -0.23 -1.09
C PRO A 220 -12.52 -1.14 -0.65
N LEU A 221 -11.77 -1.61 -1.65
CA LEU A 221 -10.42 -2.15 -1.48
C LEU A 221 -9.43 -1.00 -1.72
N ILE A 222 -8.64 -0.63 -0.72
CA ILE A 222 -7.66 0.47 -0.79
C ILE A 222 -6.27 -0.13 -0.64
N ALA A 223 -5.50 -0.19 -1.72
CA ALA A 223 -4.28 -0.96 -1.80
C ALA A 223 -3.11 -0.12 -2.32
N LEU A 224 -1.95 -0.19 -1.68
CA LEU A 224 -0.73 0.49 -2.13
C LEU A 224 -0.89 2.01 -2.30
N CYS A 225 -1.79 2.61 -1.53
CA CYS A 225 -2.14 4.02 -1.66
C CYS A 225 -1.30 4.92 -0.74
N LYS A 226 -1.24 6.21 -1.10
CA LYS A 226 -0.74 7.28 -0.26
C LYS A 226 -1.85 8.30 -0.04
N ILE A 227 -2.28 8.47 1.21
CA ILE A 227 -3.29 9.42 1.65
C ILE A 227 -2.57 10.49 2.46
N ASP A 228 -2.31 11.63 1.82
CA ASP A 228 -1.33 12.60 2.31
C ASP A 228 -1.89 14.02 2.36
N SER A 229 -1.71 14.71 3.49
CA SER A 229 -2.00 16.14 3.63
C SER A 229 -3.44 16.52 3.25
N ASN A 230 -4.42 15.66 3.54
CA ASN A 230 -5.84 15.96 3.36
C ASN A 230 -6.43 16.56 4.63
N GLN A 231 -7.44 17.41 4.47
CA GLN A 231 -7.99 18.21 5.57
C GLN A 231 -9.51 18.06 5.67
N ALA A 232 -10.02 17.88 6.88
CA ALA A 232 -11.45 17.92 7.16
C ALA A 232 -11.76 19.02 8.18
N SER A 233 -12.72 19.90 7.88
CA SER A 233 -13.14 20.93 8.83
C SER A 233 -13.94 20.37 10.02
N LYS A 234 -14.38 19.11 9.94
CA LYS A 234 -14.90 18.34 11.09
C LYS A 234 -14.15 17.03 11.26
N ASP A 235 -14.46 16.00 10.47
CA ASP A 235 -14.06 14.61 10.79
C ASP A 235 -13.47 13.87 9.59
N GLY A 236 -12.52 12.96 9.86
CA GLY A 236 -11.91 12.12 8.84
C GLY A 236 -11.06 12.93 7.86
N GLY A 237 -9.94 13.48 8.31
CA GLY A 237 -9.05 14.27 7.45
C GLY A 237 -8.61 13.50 6.21
N GLY A 238 -8.22 12.24 6.38
CA GLY A 238 -8.05 11.28 5.29
C GLY A 238 -9.38 10.65 4.88
N ILE A 239 -9.83 9.63 5.61
CA ILE A 239 -11.03 8.85 5.28
C ILE A 239 -12.13 9.04 6.31
N TYR A 240 -13.38 9.15 5.86
CA TYR A 240 -14.57 9.00 6.71
C TYR A 240 -15.34 7.75 6.26
N PHE A 241 -15.56 6.81 7.18
CA PHE A 241 -16.48 5.68 6.99
C PHE A 241 -17.80 5.94 7.71
N GLN A 242 -18.90 6.07 6.96
CA GLN A 242 -20.23 6.25 7.52
C GLN A 242 -21.09 5.00 7.32
N THR A 243 -21.61 4.45 8.42
CA THR A 243 -22.48 3.25 8.39
C THR A 243 -23.73 3.46 9.25
N ASN A 244 -24.64 4.33 8.80
CA ASN A 244 -25.94 4.47 9.43
C ASN A 244 -26.88 3.37 8.92
N ASN A 245 -27.19 2.37 9.75
CA ASN A 245 -28.01 1.20 9.39
C ASN A 245 -27.48 0.37 8.18
N GLY A 246 -26.29 0.68 7.65
CA GLY A 246 -25.63 -0.06 6.59
C GLY A 246 -24.26 -0.60 7.02
N MET A 247 -23.43 -0.96 6.04
CA MET A 247 -22.23 -1.78 6.29
C MET A 247 -20.99 -1.31 5.54
N SER A 248 -19.86 -1.30 6.24
CA SER A 248 -18.53 -1.17 5.66
C SER A 248 -17.59 -2.25 6.21
N THR A 249 -17.02 -3.03 5.30
CA THR A 249 -16.04 -4.09 5.53
C THR A 249 -14.81 -3.85 4.65
N SER A 250 -14.41 -2.59 4.53
CA SER A 250 -13.31 -2.16 3.66
C SER A 250 -12.01 -2.86 4.04
N PHE A 251 -11.18 -3.12 3.04
CA PHE A 251 -9.84 -3.64 3.25
C PHE A 251 -8.83 -2.59 2.80
N VAL A 252 -7.95 -2.20 3.70
CA VAL A 252 -6.90 -1.21 3.47
C VAL A 252 -5.56 -1.90 3.65
N ASN A 253 -4.80 -2.07 2.57
CA ASN A 253 -3.54 -2.79 2.61
C ASN A 253 -2.39 -1.98 2.03
N ASN A 254 -1.21 -2.10 2.66
CA ASN A 254 0.03 -1.49 2.22
C ASN A 254 -0.12 0.02 1.95
N THR A 255 -0.89 0.72 2.78
CA THR A 255 -1.29 2.11 2.55
C THR A 255 -0.69 3.01 3.63
N GLN A 256 -0.25 4.20 3.21
CA GLN A 256 0.33 5.20 4.09
C GLN A 256 -0.61 6.39 4.26
N PHE A 257 -0.88 6.76 5.52
CA PHE A 257 -1.63 7.92 5.94
C PHE A 257 -0.70 8.92 6.60
N ARG A 258 -0.43 10.04 5.95
CA ARG A 258 0.55 11.01 6.43
C ARG A 258 0.01 12.44 6.46
N GLY A 259 0.18 13.13 7.59
CA GLY A 259 -0.07 14.56 7.68
C GLY A 259 -1.54 14.96 7.43
N ASN A 260 -2.48 14.03 7.54
CA ASN A 260 -3.91 14.36 7.40
C ASN A 260 -4.42 14.99 8.70
N SER A 261 -5.35 15.94 8.57
CA SER A 261 -5.86 16.67 9.74
C SER A 261 -7.37 16.82 9.74
N ALA A 262 -7.98 16.69 10.92
CA ALA A 262 -9.39 16.96 11.16
C ALA A 262 -9.53 17.97 12.32
N THR A 263 -10.60 18.76 12.36
CA THR A 263 -10.82 19.65 13.51
C THR A 263 -11.26 18.87 14.75
N ASN A 264 -12.10 17.84 14.58
CA ASN A 264 -12.74 17.13 15.68
C ASN A 264 -12.18 15.70 15.77
N TYR A 265 -12.64 14.78 14.91
CA TYR A 265 -12.36 13.34 15.05
C TYR A 265 -11.58 12.78 13.87
N GLY A 266 -10.55 11.97 14.15
CA GLY A 266 -9.92 11.12 13.14
C GLY A 266 -9.13 11.91 12.10
N GLY A 267 -7.90 12.28 12.42
CA GLY A 267 -7.05 13.01 11.48
C GLY A 267 -6.74 12.18 10.24
N ALA A 268 -6.34 10.92 10.41
CA ALA A 268 -6.19 9.98 9.29
C ALA A 268 -7.52 9.36 8.89
N VAL A 269 -8.23 8.75 9.85
CA VAL A 269 -9.50 8.06 9.58
C VAL A 269 -10.49 8.27 10.72
N PHE A 270 -11.75 8.50 10.35
CA PHE A 270 -12.87 8.41 11.26
C PHE A 270 -13.83 7.29 10.86
N HIS A 271 -14.16 6.43 11.83
CA HIS A 271 -15.21 5.43 11.69
C HIS A 271 -16.44 5.88 12.46
N TYR A 272 -17.56 6.00 11.78
CA TYR A 272 -18.82 6.38 12.39
C TYR A 272 -19.91 5.37 12.07
N THR A 273 -20.47 4.78 13.13
CA THR A 273 -21.61 3.87 13.03
C THR A 273 -22.81 4.40 13.80
N ASP A 274 -23.99 4.34 13.18
CA ASP A 274 -25.26 4.64 13.83
C ASP A 274 -26.31 3.54 13.58
N GLN A 275 -27.28 3.44 14.48
CA GLN A 275 -28.36 2.45 14.50
C GLN A 275 -27.91 1.00 14.74
N ALA A 276 -28.85 0.16 15.18
CA ALA A 276 -28.56 -1.19 15.64
C ALA A 276 -28.03 -2.14 14.54
N ALA A 277 -28.37 -1.88 13.27
CA ALA A 277 -27.86 -2.69 12.15
C ALA A 277 -26.63 -2.07 11.47
N GLY A 278 -26.19 -0.88 11.89
CA GLY A 278 -24.97 -0.26 11.38
C GLY A 278 -23.73 -1.08 11.75
N SER A 279 -22.82 -1.29 10.80
CA SER A 279 -21.60 -2.08 11.02
C SER A 279 -20.40 -1.50 10.25
N CYS A 280 -19.42 -0.96 10.96
CA CYS A 280 -18.14 -0.52 10.43
C CYS A 280 -17.02 -1.42 10.98
N THR A 281 -16.50 -2.33 10.17
CA THR A 281 -15.44 -3.28 10.56
C THR A 281 -14.36 -3.37 9.48
N PRO A 282 -13.67 -2.26 9.14
CA PRO A 282 -12.59 -2.30 8.19
C PRO A 282 -11.35 -3.01 8.76
N GLU A 283 -10.55 -3.58 7.88
CA GLU A 283 -9.27 -4.19 8.22
C GLU A 283 -8.12 -3.42 7.54
N TYR A 284 -7.12 -3.07 8.34
CA TYR A 284 -5.91 -2.38 7.94
C TYR A 284 -4.73 -3.33 8.06
N SER A 285 -4.05 -3.63 6.96
CA SER A 285 -2.87 -4.52 6.95
C SER A 285 -1.65 -3.82 6.36
N ASN A 286 -0.49 -3.95 7.02
CA ASN A 286 0.77 -3.31 6.59
C ASN A 286 0.62 -1.80 6.35
N CYS A 287 -0.09 -1.12 7.25
CA CYS A 287 -0.40 0.30 7.11
C CYS A 287 0.45 1.17 8.01
N LEU A 288 0.68 2.41 7.56
CA LEU A 288 1.48 3.38 8.28
C LEU A 288 0.66 4.64 8.53
N PHE A 289 0.55 5.07 9.79
CA PHE A 289 -0.19 6.26 10.21
C PHE A 289 0.77 7.22 10.89
N MET A 290 1.13 8.31 10.21
CA MET A 290 2.15 9.25 10.68
C MET A 290 1.71 10.70 10.62
N LEU A 291 2.09 11.48 11.64
CA LEU A 291 1.92 12.94 11.63
C LEU A 291 0.47 13.41 11.42
N ASN A 292 -0.52 12.54 11.66
CA ASN A 292 -1.91 12.92 11.51
C ASN A 292 -2.37 13.66 12.79
N SER A 293 -3.34 14.57 12.65
CA SER A 293 -3.76 15.44 13.75
C SER A 293 -5.28 15.62 13.82
N ALA A 294 -5.81 15.64 15.04
CA ALA A 294 -7.22 15.94 15.31
C ALA A 294 -7.41 16.57 16.69
N ALA A 295 -8.65 16.84 17.11
CA ALA A 295 -8.89 17.06 18.54
C ALA A 295 -8.91 15.73 19.31
N GLU A 296 -9.48 14.69 18.71
CA GLU A 296 -9.61 13.35 19.26
C GLU A 296 -9.26 12.33 18.16
N GLY A 297 -8.28 11.45 18.43
CA GLY A 297 -7.84 10.44 17.47
C GLY A 297 -7.08 11.03 16.29
N GLY A 298 -5.88 11.55 16.53
CA GLY A 298 -5.02 12.09 15.45
C GLY A 298 -4.82 11.10 14.30
N GLY A 299 -4.51 9.84 14.62
CA GLY A 299 -4.54 8.71 13.70
C GLY A 299 -5.98 8.30 13.42
N ILE A 300 -6.60 7.60 14.36
CA ILE A 300 -7.93 7.01 14.21
C ILE A 300 -8.86 7.51 15.30
N ALA A 301 -10.06 7.89 14.91
CA ALA A 301 -11.20 7.96 15.83
C ALA A 301 -12.29 6.96 15.39
N SER A 302 -12.99 6.39 16.36
CA SER A 302 -14.12 5.49 16.13
C SER A 302 -15.27 5.88 17.05
N GLU A 303 -16.43 6.21 16.51
CA GLU A 303 -17.64 6.51 17.30
C GLU A 303 -18.78 5.54 16.92
N ASN A 304 -19.44 5.00 17.94
CA ASN A 304 -20.60 4.12 17.74
C ASN A 304 -21.79 4.55 18.59
N ASN A 305 -22.90 4.90 17.93
CA ASN A 305 -24.11 5.34 18.60
C ASN A 305 -25.08 4.20 18.95
N ASN A 306 -25.10 3.09 18.20
CA ASN A 306 -25.88 1.90 18.59
C ASN A 306 -25.57 0.61 17.82
N GLY A 307 -24.58 0.59 16.92
CA GLY A 307 -24.29 -0.53 16.03
C GLY A 307 -23.03 -1.30 16.42
N LEU A 308 -22.25 -1.69 15.43
CA LEU A 308 -20.92 -2.27 15.57
C LEU A 308 -19.87 -1.35 14.92
N CYS A 309 -18.88 -0.92 15.69
CA CYS A 309 -17.69 -0.24 15.17
C CYS A 309 -16.45 -0.93 15.73
N LEU A 310 -15.75 -1.70 14.91
CA LEU A 310 -14.66 -2.56 15.37
C LEU A 310 -13.57 -2.75 14.30
N PRO A 311 -12.84 -1.67 13.93
CA PRO A 311 -11.70 -1.77 13.04
C PRO A 311 -10.61 -2.72 13.59
N THR A 312 -9.92 -3.39 12.67
CA THR A 312 -8.79 -4.30 12.99
C THR A 312 -7.54 -3.84 12.27
N PHE A 313 -6.42 -3.79 12.98
CA PHE A 313 -5.11 -3.38 12.50
C PHE A 313 -4.14 -4.55 12.63
N ARG A 314 -3.49 -4.90 11.54
CA ARG A 314 -2.48 -5.96 11.46
C ARG A 314 -1.22 -5.38 10.87
N ASN A 315 -0.07 -5.64 11.49
CA ASN A 315 1.21 -5.18 10.97
C ASN A 315 1.23 -3.65 10.76
N ALA A 316 0.59 -2.88 11.65
CA ALA A 316 0.44 -1.44 11.48
C ALA A 316 1.48 -0.69 12.32
N THR A 317 1.82 0.54 11.91
CA THR A 317 2.60 1.45 12.76
C THR A 317 1.93 2.81 12.86
N PHE A 318 1.70 3.25 14.08
CA PHE A 318 1.20 4.57 14.44
C PHE A 318 2.35 5.37 15.06
N TYR A 319 2.77 6.44 14.40
CA TYR A 319 3.93 7.20 14.81
C TYR A 319 3.68 8.71 14.75
N ASN A 320 3.93 9.39 15.88
CA ASN A 320 3.90 10.85 15.97
C ASN A 320 2.58 11.47 15.47
N ASN A 321 1.46 10.79 15.72
CA ASN A 321 0.14 11.37 15.57
C ASN A 321 -0.21 12.19 16.81
N SER A 322 -0.96 13.29 16.62
CA SER A 322 -1.20 14.29 17.67
C SER A 322 -2.69 14.58 17.87
N ALA A 323 -3.05 14.93 19.10
CA ALA A 323 -4.43 15.28 19.44
C ALA A 323 -4.47 16.39 20.48
N THR A 324 -5.38 17.35 20.30
CA THR A 324 -5.45 18.50 21.24
C THR A 324 -6.24 18.22 22.51
N MET A 325 -7.09 17.19 22.55
CA MET A 325 -7.93 16.86 23.72
C MET A 325 -7.66 15.47 24.30
N ASN A 326 -7.63 14.41 23.47
CA ASN A 326 -7.54 13.03 23.95
C ASN A 326 -6.26 12.32 23.47
N SER A 327 -6.40 11.33 22.60
CA SER A 327 -5.33 10.47 22.13
C SER A 327 -4.91 10.76 20.70
N GLY A 328 -3.59 10.83 20.50
CA GLY A 328 -2.96 11.06 19.22
C GLY A 328 -3.08 9.86 18.30
N ALA A 329 -2.91 8.63 18.80
CA ALA A 329 -3.01 7.45 17.94
C ALA A 329 -4.46 7.00 17.73
N ILE A 330 -5.13 6.55 18.80
CA ILE A 330 -6.46 5.92 18.75
C ILE A 330 -7.40 6.54 19.77
N ASP A 331 -8.59 6.93 19.33
CA ASP A 331 -9.71 7.32 20.19
C ASP A 331 -10.95 6.47 19.87
N ASN A 332 -11.47 5.73 20.86
CA ASN A 332 -12.71 4.98 20.70
C ASN A 332 -13.81 5.52 21.63
N ARG A 333 -14.94 5.90 21.03
CA ARG A 333 -16.08 6.48 21.71
C ARG A 333 -17.33 5.64 21.55
N ARG A 334 -17.70 4.96 22.63
CA ARG A 334 -18.93 4.18 22.72
C ARG A 334 -20.05 5.02 23.31
N ILE A 335 -21.05 5.36 22.50
CA ILE A 335 -22.32 5.93 23.00
C ILE A 335 -23.34 4.80 23.20
N GLY A 336 -23.38 3.83 22.28
CA GLY A 336 -24.19 2.62 22.36
C GLY A 336 -23.54 1.43 21.64
N GLY A 337 -24.24 0.30 21.52
CA GLY A 337 -23.76 -0.89 20.79
C GLY A 337 -22.40 -1.42 21.25
N THR A 338 -21.53 -1.81 20.29
CA THR A 338 -20.15 -2.25 20.50
C THR A 338 -19.17 -1.35 19.75
N CYS A 339 -18.19 -0.80 20.47
CA CYS A 339 -17.13 0.04 19.91
C CYS A 339 -15.76 -0.42 20.44
N GLY A 340 -14.75 -0.44 19.59
CA GLY A 340 -13.39 -0.78 19.99
C GLY A 340 -12.44 -0.86 18.81
N SER A 341 -11.23 -1.34 19.05
CA SER A 341 -10.23 -1.63 18.01
C SER A 341 -9.42 -2.88 18.36
N ARG A 342 -8.84 -3.55 17.36
CA ARG A 342 -7.92 -4.68 17.59
C ARG A 342 -6.59 -4.45 16.90
N PHE A 343 -5.49 -4.76 17.56
CA PHE A 343 -4.15 -4.61 17.03
C PHE A 343 -3.39 -5.91 17.15
N TYR A 344 -2.86 -6.36 16.02
CA TYR A 344 -2.01 -7.54 15.93
C TYR A 344 -0.71 -7.15 15.25
N ASN A 345 0.43 -7.64 15.75
CA ASN A 345 1.73 -7.39 15.12
C ASN A 345 1.98 -5.90 14.88
N SER A 346 1.52 -5.01 15.75
CA SER A 346 1.45 -3.57 15.48
C SER A 346 2.29 -2.75 16.46
N ILE A 347 2.68 -1.55 16.03
CA ILE A 347 3.50 -0.61 16.80
C ILE A 347 2.70 0.68 17.03
N LEU A 348 2.51 1.05 18.28
CA LEU A 348 1.99 2.36 18.69
C LEU A 348 3.09 3.08 19.47
N TRP A 349 3.73 4.06 18.85
CA TRP A 349 4.95 4.66 19.41
C TRP A 349 5.02 6.17 19.18
N ALA A 350 5.45 6.93 20.20
CA ALA A 350 5.69 8.36 20.12
C ALA A 350 4.49 9.20 19.62
N ASN A 351 3.26 8.73 19.84
CA ASN A 351 2.05 9.53 19.61
C ASN A 351 1.77 10.40 20.85
N GLN A 352 0.98 11.46 20.68
CA GLN A 352 0.51 12.25 21.82
C GLN A 352 -0.59 11.48 22.57
N ASN A 353 -0.18 10.58 23.47
CA ASN A 353 -0.98 9.47 23.99
C ASN A 353 -1.33 8.44 22.89
N GLN A 354 -1.40 7.17 23.28
CA GLN A 354 -1.63 6.07 22.34
C GLN A 354 -3.11 5.72 22.18
N ILE A 355 -3.84 5.53 23.27
CA ILE A 355 -5.20 5.00 23.25
C ILE A 355 -6.05 5.72 24.30
N GLU A 356 -7.20 6.24 23.87
CA GLU A 356 -8.29 6.67 24.74
C GLU A 356 -9.55 5.84 24.46
N ASN A 357 -10.25 5.41 25.51
CA ASN A 357 -11.49 4.64 25.41
C ASN A 357 -12.57 5.25 26.29
N THR A 358 -13.71 5.64 25.71
CA THR A 358 -14.84 6.21 26.45
C THR A 358 -16.10 5.36 26.30
N GLY A 359 -16.97 5.41 27.32
CA GLY A 359 -18.26 4.69 27.32
C GLY A 359 -18.17 3.16 27.36
N GLY A 360 -17.02 2.62 27.78
CA GLY A 360 -16.75 1.19 27.81
C GLY A 360 -16.35 0.61 26.45
N ALA A 361 -15.83 1.43 25.54
CA ALA A 361 -15.08 0.94 24.38
C ALA A 361 -13.86 0.12 24.83
N THR A 362 -13.41 -0.79 23.98
CA THR A 362 -12.30 -1.70 24.31
C THR A 362 -11.25 -1.77 23.20
N VAL A 363 -9.99 -1.91 23.58
CA VAL A 363 -8.91 -2.27 22.64
C VAL A 363 -8.31 -3.60 23.04
N ASP A 364 -8.04 -4.45 22.05
CA ASP A 364 -7.26 -5.67 22.21
C ASP A 364 -5.89 -5.51 21.53
N LEU A 365 -4.83 -5.79 22.27
CA LEU A 365 -3.45 -5.79 21.80
C LEU A 365 -2.90 -7.22 21.79
N ASP A 366 -2.23 -7.58 20.69
CA ASP A 366 -1.62 -8.89 20.56
C ASP A 366 -0.34 -8.79 19.72
N HIS A 367 0.73 -9.46 20.16
CA HIS A 367 2.07 -9.43 19.57
C HIS A 367 2.49 -8.02 19.12
N SER A 368 2.36 -7.03 20.00
CA SER A 368 2.47 -5.61 19.62
C SER A 368 3.47 -4.85 20.48
N ILE A 369 3.96 -3.71 19.97
CA ILE A 369 4.76 -2.75 20.73
C ILE A 369 3.89 -1.54 21.05
N TYR A 370 3.85 -1.17 22.33
CA TYR A 370 2.99 -0.12 22.86
C TYR A 370 3.80 0.77 23.81
N ASP A 371 3.96 2.03 23.42
CA ASP A 371 4.57 3.10 24.24
C ASP A 371 3.59 3.55 25.33
N ASP A 372 3.80 3.10 26.58
CA ASP A 372 2.89 3.43 27.68
C ASP A 372 3.14 4.83 28.28
N GLY A 373 4.13 5.55 27.76
CA GLY A 373 4.52 6.89 28.19
C GLY A 373 5.35 6.95 29.46
N ASN A 374 5.78 5.81 30.01
CA ASN A 374 6.56 5.72 31.23
C ASN A 374 7.94 5.06 30.98
N PRO A 375 9.07 5.73 31.27
CA PRO A 375 10.40 5.21 30.97
C PRO A 375 10.88 4.11 31.95
N ASP A 376 9.99 3.36 32.59
CA ASP A 376 10.32 2.35 33.61
C ASP A 376 10.36 0.90 33.08
N ASN A 377 10.10 0.70 31.78
CA ASN A 377 10.00 -0.59 31.11
C ASN A 377 8.95 -1.54 31.73
N LEU A 378 7.96 -1.00 32.45
CA LEU A 378 6.85 -1.75 33.01
C LEU A 378 5.57 -1.37 32.26
N LEU A 379 5.04 -2.31 31.49
CA LEU A 379 3.87 -2.08 30.67
C LEU A 379 2.61 -1.76 31.51
N ASN A 380 2.04 -0.57 31.34
CA ASN A 380 0.79 -0.14 31.94
C ASN A 380 -0.29 0.10 30.88
N TYR A 381 -1.40 -0.61 31.00
CA TYR A 381 -2.53 -0.44 30.10
C TYR A 381 -3.51 0.63 30.60
N PRO A 382 -4.00 1.53 29.72
CA PRO A 382 -5.10 2.41 30.07
C PRO A 382 -6.41 1.62 30.18
N THR A 383 -7.46 2.28 30.66
CA THR A 383 -8.77 1.64 30.86
C THR A 383 -9.33 1.09 29.55
N GLY A 384 -9.90 -0.11 29.60
CA GLY A 384 -10.52 -0.76 28.44
C GLY A 384 -9.52 -1.40 27.47
N VAL A 385 -8.22 -1.39 27.77
CA VAL A 385 -7.21 -2.11 26.98
C VAL A 385 -6.94 -3.48 27.61
N THR A 386 -6.98 -4.51 26.78
CA THR A 386 -6.60 -5.89 27.13
C THR A 386 -5.47 -6.36 26.23
N SER A 387 -4.77 -7.40 26.66
CA SER A 387 -3.80 -8.10 25.81
C SER A 387 -4.06 -9.59 25.80
N ASN A 388 -4.17 -10.17 24.61
CA ASN A 388 -4.36 -11.61 24.40
C ASN A 388 -3.09 -12.35 23.93
N GLY A 389 -1.97 -11.63 23.81
CA GLY A 389 -0.65 -12.18 23.61
C GLY A 389 0.47 -11.24 24.08
N PRO A 390 1.73 -11.48 23.69
CA PRO A 390 2.88 -10.68 24.08
C PRO A 390 2.73 -9.21 23.67
N VAL A 391 2.96 -8.30 24.62
CA VAL A 391 3.05 -6.87 24.33
C VAL A 391 4.25 -6.33 25.10
N THR A 392 4.97 -5.38 24.51
CA THR A 392 6.15 -4.76 25.11
C THR A 392 6.14 -3.25 24.95
N ASP A 393 6.77 -2.57 25.90
CA ASP A 393 7.03 -1.12 25.91
C ASP A 393 8.51 -0.83 25.59
N LEU A 394 9.22 -1.81 25.03
CA LEU A 394 10.60 -1.60 24.59
C LEU A 394 10.63 -0.81 23.29
N ASP A 395 11.58 0.14 23.21
CA ASP A 395 11.81 0.97 22.02
C ASP A 395 11.88 0.10 20.74
N PRO A 396 11.04 0.37 19.71
CA PRO A 396 11.09 -0.28 18.41
C PRO A 396 12.41 -0.07 17.66
N ARG A 397 13.26 0.88 18.07
CA ARG A 397 14.54 1.23 17.47
C ARG A 397 14.41 1.53 15.98
N PHE A 398 13.55 2.49 15.62
CA PHE A 398 13.41 2.94 14.25
C PHE A 398 14.73 3.46 13.66
N ARG A 399 14.94 3.21 12.37
CA ARG A 399 16.19 3.50 11.64
C ARG A 399 16.49 4.98 11.52
N ASP A 400 15.52 5.77 11.09
CA ASP A 400 15.67 7.22 10.99
C ASP A 400 14.32 7.92 11.21
N GLN A 401 14.06 8.24 12.48
CA GLN A 401 12.86 8.96 12.90
C GLN A 401 12.76 10.38 12.32
N THR A 402 13.89 11.02 12.01
CA THR A 402 13.90 12.40 11.50
C THR A 402 13.37 12.45 10.08
N ASN A 403 13.71 11.45 9.28
CA ASN A 403 13.25 11.31 7.90
C ASN A 403 12.02 10.38 7.75
N LEU A 404 11.42 9.94 8.86
CA LEU A 404 10.29 9.01 8.91
C LEU A 404 10.58 7.64 8.25
N ASP A 405 11.83 7.19 8.28
CA ASP A 405 12.18 5.80 7.98
C ASP A 405 11.91 4.94 9.22
N LEU A 406 10.70 4.40 9.28
CA LEU A 406 10.18 3.61 10.39
C LEU A 406 10.45 2.11 10.23
N ARG A 407 11.38 1.72 9.36
CA ARG A 407 12.01 0.40 9.45
C ARG A 407 12.78 0.29 10.76
N VAL A 408 12.85 -0.92 11.31
CA VAL A 408 13.49 -1.16 12.61
C VAL A 408 14.97 -1.55 12.46
N LEU A 409 15.80 -1.12 13.41
CA LEU A 409 17.21 -1.48 13.49
C LEU A 409 17.40 -2.88 14.10
N PRO A 410 18.53 -3.54 13.80
CA PRO A 410 18.93 -4.80 14.43
C PRO A 410 18.92 -4.73 15.96
N GLY A 411 18.39 -5.79 16.59
CA GLY A 411 18.14 -5.84 18.04
C GLY A 411 16.93 -5.03 18.49
N SER A 412 16.04 -4.66 17.58
CA SER A 412 14.68 -4.20 17.90
C SER A 412 13.85 -5.36 18.44
N PRO A 413 12.95 -5.12 19.42
CA PRO A 413 11.97 -6.11 19.87
C PRO A 413 10.94 -6.47 18.79
N ALA A 414 10.84 -5.70 17.71
CA ALA A 414 9.93 -5.97 16.60
C ALA A 414 10.38 -7.15 15.75
N ILE A 415 11.69 -7.37 15.63
CA ILE A 415 12.25 -8.37 14.72
C ILE A 415 11.91 -9.77 15.22
N ASN A 416 11.24 -10.57 14.38
CA ASN A 416 10.69 -11.89 14.67
C ASN A 416 9.80 -11.90 15.95
N GLY A 417 9.21 -10.76 16.30
CA GLY A 417 8.39 -10.60 17.50
C GLY A 417 6.90 -10.87 17.29
N GLY A 418 6.46 -11.02 16.04
CA GLY A 418 5.06 -11.17 15.67
C GLY A 418 4.55 -12.62 15.61
N ASP A 419 3.23 -12.76 15.39
CA ASP A 419 2.55 -14.03 15.13
C ASP A 419 2.15 -14.17 13.65
N ASN A 420 2.64 -15.23 13.02
CA ASN A 420 2.35 -15.58 11.63
C ASN A 420 0.86 -15.86 11.38
N ASN A 421 0.09 -16.25 12.39
CA ASN A 421 -1.35 -16.50 12.26
C ASN A 421 -2.16 -15.21 12.14
N ASP A 422 -1.58 -14.08 12.56
CA ASP A 422 -2.26 -12.80 12.66
C ASP A 422 -1.76 -11.75 11.65
N ILE A 423 -1.07 -12.18 10.58
CA ILE A 423 -0.61 -11.31 9.49
C ILE A 423 -1.74 -10.75 8.61
N GLY A 424 -2.93 -11.37 8.64
CA GLY A 424 -4.06 -11.03 7.77
C GLY A 424 -4.17 -11.93 6.54
N THR A 425 -5.33 -11.92 5.87
CA THR A 425 -5.57 -12.80 4.71
C THR A 425 -4.91 -12.26 3.45
N ASN A 426 -4.23 -13.12 2.67
CA ASN A 426 -3.56 -12.78 1.40
C ASN A 426 -2.46 -11.70 1.51
N ILE A 427 -1.91 -11.48 2.71
CA ILE A 427 -0.73 -10.64 2.88
C ILE A 427 0.52 -11.47 2.64
N THR A 428 1.15 -11.28 1.49
CA THR A 428 2.38 -11.99 1.09
C THR A 428 3.62 -11.10 1.11
N GLN A 429 3.44 -9.77 1.14
CA GLN A 429 4.53 -8.80 1.09
C GLN A 429 4.38 -7.72 2.16
N ASP A 430 5.50 -7.19 2.64
CA ASP A 430 5.59 -6.04 3.54
C ASP A 430 5.36 -4.70 2.79
N LEU A 431 5.51 -3.58 3.49
CA LEU A 431 5.31 -2.24 2.91
C LEU A 431 6.40 -1.82 1.91
N ASP A 432 7.55 -2.51 1.87
CA ASP A 432 8.59 -2.34 0.85
C ASP A 432 8.39 -3.24 -0.37
N GLY A 433 7.40 -4.12 -0.35
CA GLY A 433 7.17 -5.11 -1.40
C GLY A 433 8.02 -6.37 -1.26
N LYS A 434 8.73 -6.55 -0.14
CA LYS A 434 9.49 -7.77 0.18
C LYS A 434 8.57 -8.84 0.77
N PRO A 435 8.91 -10.13 0.74
CA PRO A 435 8.09 -11.17 1.38
C PRO A 435 7.78 -10.85 2.84
N ARG A 436 6.54 -11.08 3.28
CA ARG A 436 6.07 -10.69 4.63
C ARG A 436 6.61 -11.56 5.77
N ILE A 437 7.21 -12.71 5.50
CA ILE A 437 7.84 -13.52 6.55
C ILE A 437 9.24 -13.84 6.06
N ILE A 438 10.23 -13.30 6.76
CA ILE A 438 11.64 -13.54 6.50
C ILE A 438 12.26 -14.22 7.73
N TYR A 439 12.98 -15.33 7.53
CA TYR A 439 13.68 -16.07 8.61
C TYR A 439 12.81 -16.71 9.72
N ASN A 440 11.49 -16.93 9.50
CA ASN A 440 10.55 -17.84 10.20
C ASN A 440 9.36 -17.14 10.90
N LEU A 441 9.57 -16.04 11.60
CA LEU A 441 8.49 -15.28 12.24
C LEU A 441 8.37 -13.90 11.61
N VAL A 442 7.13 -13.45 11.49
CA VAL A 442 6.82 -12.09 11.04
C VAL A 442 7.34 -11.06 12.03
N ASP A 443 7.85 -9.93 11.53
CA ASP A 443 8.21 -8.78 12.34
C ASP A 443 6.96 -8.00 12.77
N ILE A 444 6.99 -7.41 13.97
CA ILE A 444 5.97 -6.45 14.41
C ILE A 444 6.11 -5.17 13.57
N GLY A 445 5.00 -4.64 13.07
CA GLY A 445 4.94 -3.46 12.20
C GLY A 445 4.90 -3.81 10.70
N PRO A 446 4.83 -2.82 9.81
CA PRO A 446 4.52 -3.03 8.39
C PRO A 446 5.70 -3.47 7.54
N TYR A 447 6.91 -3.52 8.11
CA TYR A 447 8.16 -3.85 7.41
C TYR A 447 8.70 -5.19 7.92
N GLU A 448 9.38 -5.92 7.05
CA GLU A 448 10.24 -7.03 7.44
C GLU A 448 11.71 -6.60 7.41
N ASN A 449 12.48 -7.06 8.38
CA ASN A 449 13.92 -6.87 8.41
C ASN A 449 14.63 -8.13 7.93
N ASN A 450 15.53 -7.97 6.96
CA ASN A 450 16.29 -9.08 6.37
C ASN A 450 17.54 -9.45 7.21
N CYS A 451 17.68 -8.96 8.44
CA CYS A 451 18.89 -9.23 9.21
C CYS A 451 18.88 -10.63 9.85
N PRO A 452 19.86 -11.51 9.54
CA PRO A 452 19.95 -12.82 10.16
C PRO A 452 20.31 -12.70 11.65
N MET A 453 19.47 -13.25 12.52
CA MET A 453 19.63 -13.12 13.99
C MET A 453 20.54 -14.19 14.63
N ASN A 454 20.85 -15.28 13.93
CA ASN A 454 21.64 -16.41 14.45
C ASN A 454 23.00 -16.62 13.76
N ASN A 455 23.57 -15.58 13.14
CA ASN A 455 24.70 -15.68 12.21
C ASN A 455 24.46 -16.65 11.05
N ASP A 456 23.19 -16.83 10.66
CA ASP A 456 22.85 -17.56 9.43
C ASP A 456 23.53 -16.88 8.23
N PRO A 457 24.04 -17.66 7.26
CA PRO A 457 24.72 -17.08 6.12
C PRO A 457 23.76 -16.32 5.22
N ILE A 458 24.20 -15.14 4.78
CA ILE A 458 23.59 -14.39 3.70
C ILE A 458 24.08 -15.01 2.38
N LEU A 459 23.16 -15.45 1.54
CA LEU A 459 23.49 -16.20 0.34
C LEU A 459 23.45 -15.31 -0.90
N VAL A 460 24.46 -15.47 -1.75
CA VAL A 460 24.61 -14.77 -3.02
C VAL A 460 24.83 -15.80 -4.13
N ASP A 461 24.01 -15.73 -5.16
CA ASP A 461 24.09 -16.59 -6.34
C ASP A 461 23.62 -15.78 -7.55
N ILE A 462 24.54 -15.53 -8.49
CA ILE A 462 24.25 -14.77 -9.71
C ILE A 462 23.14 -15.41 -10.55
N ASP A 463 22.96 -16.73 -10.44
CA ASP A 463 21.97 -17.51 -11.19
C ASP A 463 20.67 -17.77 -10.40
N ALA A 464 20.53 -17.22 -9.19
CA ALA A 464 19.30 -17.33 -8.42
C ALA A 464 18.09 -16.73 -9.16
N LEU A 465 16.95 -17.41 -9.06
CA LEU A 465 15.70 -17.02 -9.75
C LEU A 465 14.61 -16.50 -8.80
N GLY A 466 14.88 -16.46 -7.50
CA GLY A 466 13.93 -16.04 -6.47
C GLY A 466 13.81 -14.53 -6.32
N ASP A 467 13.40 -14.10 -5.14
CA ASP A 467 13.12 -12.70 -4.79
C ASP A 467 14.35 -11.88 -4.36
N GLY A 468 15.54 -12.49 -4.32
CA GLY A 468 16.79 -11.80 -4.02
C GLY A 468 16.88 -11.24 -2.60
N ILE A 469 16.52 -12.02 -1.58
CA ILE A 469 16.58 -11.61 -0.17
C ILE A 469 17.72 -12.25 0.64
N GLY A 470 18.45 -13.20 0.06
CA GLY A 470 19.65 -13.80 0.65
C GLY A 470 19.43 -14.88 1.71
N THR A 471 18.21 -15.42 1.84
CA THR A 471 17.83 -16.35 2.92
C THR A 471 18.02 -17.84 2.58
N SER A 472 18.07 -18.19 1.30
CA SER A 472 18.28 -19.54 0.77
C SER A 472 18.90 -19.43 -0.62
N TRP A 473 19.51 -20.50 -1.15
CA TRP A 473 20.10 -20.44 -2.50
C TRP A 473 19.07 -20.10 -3.59
N ALA A 474 17.83 -20.58 -3.46
CA ALA A 474 16.76 -20.23 -4.38
C ALA A 474 16.39 -18.74 -4.35
N HIS A 475 16.60 -18.08 -3.21
CA HIS A 475 16.26 -16.68 -2.92
C HIS A 475 17.52 -15.83 -2.66
N ALA A 476 18.68 -16.29 -3.14
CA ALA A 476 19.95 -15.62 -2.92
C ALA A 476 20.00 -14.29 -3.68
N PHE A 477 20.80 -13.34 -3.19
CA PHE A 477 21.05 -12.11 -3.94
C PHE A 477 21.78 -12.44 -5.25
N ASN A 478 21.38 -11.83 -6.36
CA ASN A 478 22.13 -11.93 -7.62
C ASN A 478 23.36 -11.02 -7.65
N ASP A 479 23.42 -10.04 -6.74
CA ASP A 479 24.53 -9.10 -6.59
C ASP A 479 25.23 -9.32 -5.25
N ILE A 480 26.56 -9.51 -5.29
CA ILE A 480 27.39 -9.62 -4.09
C ILE A 480 27.31 -8.35 -3.23
N GLN A 481 27.19 -7.17 -3.85
CA GLN A 481 27.13 -5.92 -3.10
C GLN A 481 25.88 -5.85 -2.22
N ASP A 482 24.74 -6.36 -2.67
CA ASP A 482 23.51 -6.38 -1.87
C ASP A 482 23.68 -7.26 -0.61
N GLY A 483 24.32 -8.42 -0.76
CA GLY A 483 24.65 -9.30 0.37
C GLY A 483 25.65 -8.67 1.34
N ILE A 484 26.67 -7.98 0.82
CA ILE A 484 27.65 -7.21 1.64
C ILE A 484 26.96 -6.06 2.37
N ASP A 485 26.11 -5.31 1.69
CA ASP A 485 25.40 -4.17 2.25
C ASP A 485 24.43 -4.62 3.35
N LEU A 486 23.72 -5.74 3.15
CA LEU A 486 22.90 -6.34 4.20
C LEU A 486 23.77 -6.69 5.41
N ALA A 487 24.87 -7.43 5.21
CA ALA A 487 25.77 -7.82 6.29
C ALA A 487 26.34 -6.60 7.06
N CYS A 488 26.76 -5.55 6.34
CA CYS A 488 27.30 -4.33 6.93
C CYS A 488 26.25 -3.53 7.73
N ASN A 489 24.99 -3.56 7.29
CA ASN A 489 23.89 -2.84 7.92
C ASN A 489 23.28 -3.59 9.09
N CYS A 490 23.53 -4.90 9.20
CA CYS A 490 23.11 -5.69 10.35
C CYS A 490 24.08 -5.47 11.53
N ASP A 491 23.64 -4.69 12.51
CA ASP A 491 24.34 -4.44 13.77
C ASP A 491 24.15 -5.60 14.77
N THR A 492 24.72 -6.77 14.45
CA THR A 492 24.66 -7.98 15.30
C THR A 492 25.82 -8.07 16.30
N GLY A 493 26.80 -7.17 16.19
CA GLY A 493 28.07 -7.25 16.94
C GLY A 493 28.96 -8.44 16.55
N ALA A 494 28.54 -9.25 15.58
CA ALA A 494 29.26 -10.40 15.05
C ALA A 494 29.60 -10.19 13.57
N VAL A 495 30.59 -10.94 13.08
CA VAL A 495 30.89 -11.02 11.65
C VAL A 495 29.82 -11.90 10.99
N LEU A 496 29.03 -11.34 10.08
CA LEU A 496 28.00 -12.09 9.37
C LEU A 496 28.60 -12.78 8.14
N PRO A 497 28.39 -14.09 7.97
CA PRO A 497 28.89 -14.80 6.80
C PRO A 497 28.06 -14.47 5.56
N VAL A 498 28.71 -14.10 4.46
CA VAL A 498 28.16 -13.99 3.11
C VAL A 498 28.76 -15.13 2.29
N TRP A 499 27.92 -16.10 1.90
CA TRP A 499 28.33 -17.23 1.07
C TRP A 499 28.00 -16.95 -0.38
N VAL A 500 28.98 -17.12 -1.26
CA VAL A 500 28.89 -16.80 -2.67
C VAL A 500 29.00 -18.08 -3.50
N ALA A 501 27.96 -18.37 -4.28
CA ALA A 501 27.95 -19.47 -5.24
C ALA A 501 28.91 -19.19 -6.41
N GLU A 502 29.40 -20.25 -7.04
CA GLU A 502 30.27 -20.19 -8.20
C GLU A 502 29.73 -19.23 -9.28
N GLY A 503 30.63 -18.52 -9.94
CA GLY A 503 30.24 -17.52 -10.91
C GLY A 503 31.22 -16.36 -11.03
N THR A 504 30.97 -15.51 -12.02
CA THR A 504 31.70 -14.25 -12.20
C THR A 504 30.80 -13.08 -11.87
N TYR A 505 31.17 -12.33 -10.83
CA TYR A 505 30.42 -11.20 -10.33
C TYR A 505 31.12 -9.91 -10.69
N TYR A 506 30.35 -8.86 -10.93
CA TYR A 506 30.85 -7.55 -11.35
C TYR A 506 30.38 -6.46 -10.38
N PRO A 507 31.21 -5.47 -10.06
CA PRO A 507 30.80 -4.42 -9.14
C PRO A 507 29.76 -3.51 -9.78
N THR A 508 28.65 -3.32 -9.07
CA THR A 508 27.51 -2.49 -9.50
C THR A 508 27.49 -1.13 -8.83
N LEU A 509 28.03 -1.02 -7.60
CA LEU A 509 28.01 0.20 -6.80
C LEU A 509 28.93 1.29 -7.36
N LYS A 510 28.34 2.44 -7.74
CA LYS A 510 29.10 3.65 -8.11
C LYS A 510 29.43 4.47 -6.88
N VAL A 511 30.69 4.43 -6.43
CA VAL A 511 31.18 5.27 -5.31
C VAL A 511 31.27 6.77 -5.70
N ASN A 512 31.31 7.07 -7.01
CA ASN A 512 31.15 8.41 -7.55
C ASN A 512 30.30 8.34 -8.84
N LEU A 513 29.21 9.09 -8.88
CA LEU A 513 28.23 9.05 -9.98
C LEU A 513 28.80 9.50 -11.34
N ASP A 514 29.90 10.25 -11.35
CA ASP A 514 30.49 10.80 -12.57
C ASP A 514 31.65 9.95 -13.16
N GLU A 515 32.02 8.83 -12.53
CA GLU A 515 33.14 8.01 -12.98
C GLU A 515 32.85 6.51 -12.85
N GLU A 516 32.48 5.88 -13.97
CA GLU A 516 32.14 4.46 -14.04
C GLU A 516 33.26 3.55 -13.54
N ARG A 517 34.52 3.93 -13.77
CA ARG A 517 35.69 3.15 -13.37
C ARG A 517 35.95 3.11 -11.87
N ARG A 518 35.13 3.81 -11.08
CA ARG A 518 35.15 3.73 -9.60
C ARG A 518 34.18 2.71 -9.02
N ARG A 519 33.51 1.90 -9.84
CA ARG A 519 32.72 0.77 -9.32
C ARG A 519 33.60 -0.23 -8.60
N THR A 520 33.18 -0.70 -7.43
CA THR A 520 33.97 -1.63 -6.61
C THR A 520 33.04 -2.46 -5.74
N PHE A 521 33.45 -3.66 -5.35
CA PHE A 521 32.83 -4.37 -4.22
C PHE A 521 33.28 -3.67 -2.93
N TYR A 522 32.38 -2.92 -2.33
CA TYR A 522 32.67 -2.01 -1.24
C TYR A 522 32.28 -2.64 0.10
N ILE A 523 33.26 -2.91 0.97
CA ILE A 523 33.05 -3.54 2.27
C ILE A 523 33.42 -2.55 3.37
N THR A 524 32.49 -2.30 4.30
CA THR A 524 32.69 -1.30 5.36
C THR A 524 32.96 -1.89 6.74
N LYS A 525 32.23 -2.94 7.17
CA LYS A 525 32.43 -3.54 8.50
C LYS A 525 31.72 -4.89 8.63
N ASN A 526 32.16 -5.74 9.57
CA ASN A 526 31.43 -6.92 10.05
C ASN A 526 30.97 -7.95 8.98
N VAL A 527 31.73 -8.13 7.89
CA VAL A 527 31.41 -9.10 6.84
C VAL A 527 32.41 -10.26 6.82
N GLY A 528 31.91 -11.47 6.69
CA GLY A 528 32.68 -12.67 6.38
C GLY A 528 32.40 -13.10 4.94
N LEU A 529 33.21 -12.73 3.95
CA LEU A 529 32.92 -13.04 2.54
C LEU A 529 33.61 -14.34 2.12
N PHE A 530 32.83 -15.35 1.72
CA PHE A 530 33.29 -16.69 1.41
C PHE A 530 32.76 -17.16 0.04
N GLY A 531 33.64 -17.34 -0.95
CA GLY A 531 33.30 -18.03 -2.21
C GLY A 531 33.49 -19.54 -2.10
N GLY A 532 33.10 -20.34 -3.10
CA GLY A 532 33.33 -21.80 -3.08
C GLY A 532 32.10 -22.68 -2.91
N PHE A 533 30.91 -22.13 -3.16
CA PHE A 533 29.63 -22.82 -3.02
C PHE A 533 29.02 -23.13 -4.39
N ASN A 534 28.24 -24.19 -4.53
CA ASN A 534 27.56 -24.56 -5.78
C ASN A 534 26.05 -24.23 -5.78
N GLY A 535 25.56 -23.52 -4.76
CA GLY A 535 24.16 -23.14 -4.67
C GLY A 535 23.27 -24.20 -4.04
N THR A 536 23.81 -25.20 -3.33
CA THR A 536 23.00 -26.26 -2.69
C THR A 536 23.40 -26.59 -1.26
N GLU A 537 24.47 -25.99 -0.75
CA GLU A 537 25.02 -26.27 0.57
C GLU A 537 24.09 -25.80 1.70
N THR A 538 24.02 -26.59 2.76
CA THR A 538 23.30 -26.26 4.00
C THR A 538 24.24 -26.01 5.17
N THR A 539 25.54 -26.26 5.01
CA THR A 539 26.57 -26.08 6.04
C THR A 539 27.88 -25.61 5.44
N PHE A 540 28.66 -24.84 6.21
CA PHE A 540 29.93 -24.28 5.74
C PHE A 540 30.93 -25.35 5.29
N SER A 541 30.93 -26.55 5.90
CA SER A 541 31.86 -27.64 5.57
C SER A 541 31.66 -28.27 4.19
N GLN A 542 30.54 -28.00 3.52
CA GLN A 542 30.28 -28.51 2.17
C GLN A 542 30.94 -27.67 1.08
N ARG A 543 31.44 -26.48 1.43
CA ARG A 543 32.19 -25.58 0.57
C ARG A 543 33.36 -26.31 -0.10
N ASP A 544 33.44 -26.22 -1.42
CA ASP A 544 34.55 -26.72 -2.24
C ASP A 544 35.06 -25.60 -3.16
N PHE A 545 35.93 -24.76 -2.62
CA PHE A 545 36.53 -23.61 -3.31
C PHE A 545 37.43 -24.00 -4.49
N ARG A 546 37.79 -25.28 -4.64
CA ARG A 546 38.58 -25.75 -5.79
C ARG A 546 37.72 -26.05 -7.00
N THR A 547 36.49 -26.47 -6.76
CA THR A 547 35.55 -26.86 -7.81
C THR A 547 34.61 -25.70 -8.15
N ASN A 548 34.13 -24.98 -7.14
CA ASN A 548 33.10 -23.96 -7.26
C ASN A 548 33.72 -22.56 -7.28
N GLU A 549 34.30 -22.18 -8.41
CA GLU A 549 35.12 -20.97 -8.53
C GLU A 549 34.28 -19.69 -8.46
N VAL A 550 34.65 -18.76 -7.57
CA VAL A 550 34.07 -17.41 -7.50
C VAL A 550 35.09 -16.39 -7.97
N ILE A 551 34.71 -15.64 -9.01
CA ILE A 551 35.53 -14.61 -9.64
C ILE A 551 34.90 -13.25 -9.39
N LEU A 552 35.62 -12.37 -8.69
CA LEU A 552 35.25 -10.96 -8.59
C LEU A 552 35.93 -10.22 -9.74
N SER A 553 35.17 -9.84 -10.77
CA SER A 553 35.74 -9.27 -11.98
C SER A 553 35.61 -7.75 -12.02
N GLY A 554 36.70 -7.08 -12.41
CA GLY A 554 36.69 -5.65 -12.68
C GLY A 554 36.22 -5.24 -14.08
N ASP A 555 35.82 -6.20 -14.91
CA ASP A 555 35.39 -6.01 -16.30
C ASP A 555 34.01 -5.37 -16.36
N ILE A 556 33.97 -4.04 -16.33
CA ILE A 556 32.75 -3.23 -16.38
C ILE A 556 32.64 -2.54 -17.73
N GLY A 557 31.41 -2.40 -18.25
CA GLY A 557 31.20 -1.77 -19.56
C GLY A 557 31.30 -2.79 -20.70
N VAL A 558 32.32 -2.66 -21.55
CA VAL A 558 32.54 -3.53 -22.70
C VAL A 558 33.34 -4.75 -22.26
N LYS A 559 32.72 -5.92 -22.39
CA LYS A 559 33.32 -7.21 -22.02
C LYS A 559 34.75 -7.39 -22.59
N ASN A 560 35.70 -7.61 -21.69
CA ASN A 560 37.14 -7.76 -21.91
C ASN A 560 37.87 -6.50 -22.43
N ASP A 561 37.33 -5.30 -22.24
CA ASP A 561 38.04 -4.06 -22.55
C ASP A 561 38.78 -3.53 -21.31
N PRO A 562 40.11 -3.58 -21.25
CA PRO A 562 40.83 -3.07 -20.08
C PRO A 562 40.73 -1.54 -19.90
N ALA A 563 40.24 -0.80 -20.91
CA ALA A 563 40.15 0.65 -20.86
C ALA A 563 39.01 1.17 -19.96
N ASP A 564 37.94 0.39 -19.79
CA ASP A 564 36.79 0.74 -18.95
C ASP A 564 36.70 -0.10 -17.66
N ASN A 565 37.55 -1.12 -17.48
CA ASN A 565 37.71 -1.81 -16.21
C ASN A 565 37.79 -0.87 -14.99
N THR A 566 37.21 -1.30 -13.88
CA THR A 566 37.34 -0.58 -12.61
C THR A 566 38.80 -0.44 -12.18
N TYR A 567 39.10 0.69 -11.54
CA TYR A 567 40.38 0.95 -10.89
C TYR A 567 40.64 0.01 -9.70
N HIS A 568 39.59 -0.39 -8.98
CA HIS A 568 39.65 -1.23 -7.79
C HIS A 568 38.50 -2.23 -7.79
N VAL A 569 38.79 -3.52 -7.97
CA VAL A 569 37.77 -4.58 -7.95
C VAL A 569 37.10 -4.66 -6.58
N VAL A 570 37.88 -4.64 -5.49
CA VAL A 570 37.38 -4.65 -4.11
C VAL A 570 37.97 -3.46 -3.34
N SER A 571 37.13 -2.76 -2.58
CA SER A 571 37.53 -1.65 -1.72
C SER A 571 37.02 -1.88 -0.31
N ILE A 572 37.92 -1.80 0.67
CA ILE A 572 37.61 -2.07 2.08
C ILE A 572 37.96 -0.82 2.90
N VAL A 573 37.01 -0.27 3.66
CA VAL A 573 37.20 0.98 4.40
C VAL A 573 36.73 0.84 5.86
N ASP A 574 37.59 1.22 6.80
CA ASP A 574 37.33 1.33 8.25
C ASP A 574 36.90 0.04 8.95
N ASN A 575 37.84 -0.91 9.10
CA ASN A 575 37.50 -2.29 9.36
C ASN A 575 37.66 -2.72 10.82
N GLN A 576 36.54 -2.83 11.53
CA GLN A 576 36.43 -3.69 12.71
C GLN A 576 35.97 -5.08 12.21
N ASN A 577 36.84 -6.08 12.26
CA ASN A 577 36.52 -7.51 12.09
C ASN A 577 36.05 -8.02 10.69
N LEU A 578 36.88 -7.92 9.65
CA LEU A 578 36.65 -8.65 8.39
C LEU A 578 37.34 -10.01 8.38
N ILE A 579 36.65 -11.01 7.83
CA ILE A 579 37.20 -12.32 7.48
C ILE A 579 36.93 -12.55 5.99
N THR A 580 37.96 -12.64 5.16
CA THR A 580 37.84 -13.01 3.74
C THR A 580 38.64 -14.27 3.49
N ASP A 581 38.07 -15.24 2.78
CA ASP A 581 38.75 -16.50 2.48
C ASP A 581 38.37 -17.00 1.07
N ASP A 582 39.38 -17.33 0.26
CA ASP A 582 39.31 -17.98 -1.07
C ASP A 582 38.29 -17.43 -2.11
N CYS A 583 38.16 -16.10 -2.24
CA CYS A 583 37.63 -15.49 -3.48
C CYS A 583 38.80 -15.10 -4.39
N MET A 584 38.76 -15.45 -5.68
CA MET A 584 39.77 -14.97 -6.64
C MET A 584 39.40 -13.55 -7.11
N ILE A 585 40.33 -12.62 -6.94
CA ILE A 585 40.24 -11.20 -7.33
C ILE A 585 41.06 -10.97 -8.60
#